data_AF-A0A523U586-F1
#
_entry.id   AF-A0A523U586-F1
#
_cell.length_a   1.000
_cell.length_b   1.000
_cell.length_c   1.000
_cell.angle_alpha   90.00
_cell.angle_beta   90.00
_cell.angle_gamma   90.00
#
_symmetry.space_group_name_H-M   'P 1'
#
loop_
_entity.id
_entity.type
_entity.pdbx_description
1 polymer ?
#
loop_
_entity_poly.entity_id
_entity_poly.type
_entity_poly.pdbx_seq_one_letter_code
_entity_poly.pdbx_strand_id
1 'polypeptide(L)'
;MTRLLARNGGPFDIGNVVQIDEPTPCPDRPHVEDHRFLPHNAQLIRKTSREEFWKLLTTAGERQLEDIFGNELIKKHPTSCCTEKGRGKASLGCLMPEKQPVLFIRKKGEKQQIRMIVDDSTFHLDLGVTDLRLYEKDHFTPNTKLTERVAKHLEAGEKVILSLGLTRAFPKENPVHWLQINNIHFRRNPLWQLE
;
A
#
# COMPACT_ATOMS: atom_id res chain seq x y z
N MET A 1 -0.30 -19.17 -1.78
CA MET A 1 -0.25 -17.82 -2.39
C MET A 1 1.16 -17.21 -2.38
N THR A 2 1.99 -17.48 -1.36
CA THR A 2 3.36 -16.93 -1.27
C THR A 2 4.37 -17.50 -2.29
N ARG A 3 4.09 -18.63 -2.94
CA ARG A 3 4.97 -19.27 -3.94
C ARG A 3 5.30 -18.36 -5.14
N LEU A 4 4.43 -17.41 -5.48
CA LEU A 4 4.65 -16.49 -6.59
C LEU A 4 5.54 -15.30 -6.25
N LEU A 5 5.92 -15.13 -4.98
CA LEU A 5 6.83 -14.06 -4.56
C LEU A 5 8.27 -14.40 -4.95
N ALA A 6 9.04 -13.40 -5.38
CA ALA A 6 10.44 -13.56 -5.81
C ALA A 6 11.34 -14.17 -4.74
N ARG A 7 11.14 -13.82 -3.47
CA ARG A 7 11.84 -14.44 -2.33
C ARG A 7 11.61 -15.95 -2.19
N ASN A 8 10.56 -16.49 -2.81
CA ASN A 8 10.23 -17.91 -2.85
C ASN A 8 10.47 -18.54 -4.23
N GLY A 9 11.18 -17.84 -5.12
CA GLY A 9 11.47 -18.29 -6.49
C GLY A 9 10.39 -17.94 -7.52
N GLY A 10 9.36 -17.19 -7.15
CA GLY A 10 8.31 -16.75 -8.08
C GLY A 10 8.63 -15.45 -8.83
N PRO A 11 7.76 -14.98 -9.73
CA PRO A 11 8.03 -13.80 -10.55
C PRO A 11 7.69 -12.45 -9.89
N PHE A 12 6.89 -12.43 -8.81
CA PHE A 12 6.37 -11.18 -8.24
C PHE A 12 7.30 -10.55 -7.19
N ASP A 13 7.69 -9.31 -7.47
CA ASP A 13 8.33 -8.40 -6.53
C ASP A 13 8.03 -6.95 -6.96
N ILE A 14 8.25 -5.98 -6.08
CA ILE A 14 8.11 -4.56 -6.43
C ILE A 14 9.13 -4.22 -7.52
N GLY A 15 8.64 -3.64 -8.63
CA GLY A 15 9.47 -3.29 -9.79
C GLY A 15 9.69 -4.43 -10.78
N ASN A 16 9.14 -5.62 -10.55
CA ASN A 16 9.16 -6.67 -11.57
C ASN A 16 8.08 -6.43 -12.63
N VAL A 17 8.46 -6.53 -13.91
CA VAL A 17 7.53 -6.62 -15.03
C VAL A 17 7.28 -8.09 -15.30
N VAL A 18 6.05 -8.53 -15.06
CA VAL A 18 5.66 -9.93 -15.16
C VAL A 18 4.65 -10.08 -16.30
N GLN A 19 4.94 -10.98 -17.21
CA GLN A 19 3.96 -11.44 -18.18
C GLN A 19 3.03 -12.43 -17.49
N ILE A 20 1.73 -12.22 -17.66
CA ILE A 20 0.67 -13.15 -17.28
C ILE A 20 -0.14 -13.50 -18.54
N ASP A 21 -0.94 -14.56 -18.46
CA ASP A 21 -1.99 -14.84 -19.44
C ASP A 21 -3.03 -13.72 -19.47
N GLU A 22 -3.91 -13.73 -20.48
CA GLU A 22 -5.00 -12.76 -20.57
C GLU A 22 -5.88 -12.85 -19.30
N PRO A 23 -5.86 -11.83 -18.44
CA PRO A 23 -6.51 -11.94 -17.15
C PRO A 23 -8.03 -11.80 -17.31
N THR A 24 -8.79 -12.61 -16.59
CA THR A 24 -10.26 -12.50 -16.53
C THR A 24 -10.65 -11.51 -15.43
N PRO A 25 -11.32 -10.39 -15.74
CA PRO A 25 -11.81 -9.46 -14.72
C PRO A 25 -12.77 -10.13 -13.73
N CYS A 26 -12.60 -9.85 -12.44
CA CYS A 26 -13.49 -10.31 -11.37
C CYS A 26 -13.79 -9.17 -10.38
N PRO A 27 -14.28 -8.00 -10.87
CA PRO A 27 -14.44 -6.83 -10.03
C PRO A 27 -15.61 -6.98 -9.05
N ASP A 28 -15.42 -6.50 -7.82
CA ASP A 28 -16.49 -6.26 -6.84
C ASP A 28 -16.16 -4.99 -6.07
N ARG A 29 -17.05 -4.00 -6.01
CA ARG A 29 -16.72 -2.69 -5.42
C ARG A 29 -16.35 -2.82 -3.93
N PRO A 30 -15.28 -2.15 -3.46
CA PRO A 30 -14.38 -1.25 -4.19
C PRO A 30 -13.26 -1.93 -5.00
N HIS A 31 -13.10 -3.25 -4.89
CA HIS A 31 -12.07 -4.07 -5.55
C HIS A 31 -12.31 -4.26 -7.06
N VAL A 32 -12.37 -3.15 -7.78
CA VAL A 32 -12.54 -3.12 -9.24
C VAL A 32 -11.30 -3.58 -9.99
N GLU A 33 -10.14 -3.61 -9.30
CA GLU A 33 -8.85 -4.04 -9.84
C GLU A 33 -8.69 -5.57 -9.83
N ASP A 34 -9.60 -6.31 -9.20
CA ASP A 34 -9.49 -7.77 -9.06
C ASP A 34 -9.57 -8.48 -10.40
N HIS A 35 -8.54 -9.29 -10.69
CA HIS A 35 -8.44 -10.13 -11.87
C HIS A 35 -7.98 -11.54 -11.51
N ARG A 36 -8.38 -12.52 -12.33
CA ARG A 36 -7.91 -13.91 -12.26
C ARG A 36 -6.96 -14.18 -13.42
N PHE A 37 -5.88 -14.89 -13.13
CA PHE A 37 -4.89 -15.33 -14.12
C PHE A 37 -4.39 -16.71 -13.70
N LEU A 38 -3.72 -17.43 -14.60
CA LEU A 38 -3.15 -18.75 -14.33
C LEU A 38 -1.72 -18.62 -13.77
N PRO A 39 -1.47 -18.99 -12.49
CA PRO A 39 -0.17 -18.78 -11.85
C PRO A 39 1.05 -19.39 -12.55
N HIS A 40 0.86 -20.51 -13.25
CA HIS A 40 1.94 -21.21 -13.94
C HIS A 40 2.38 -20.51 -15.24
N ASN A 41 1.57 -19.58 -15.76
CA ASN A 41 1.91 -18.76 -16.92
C ASN A 41 2.62 -17.46 -16.54
N ALA A 42 2.73 -17.15 -15.24
CA ALA A 42 3.39 -15.93 -14.78
C ALA A 42 4.90 -16.04 -14.94
N GLN A 43 5.48 -15.16 -15.75
CA GLN A 43 6.91 -15.13 -16.05
C GLN A 43 7.50 -13.75 -15.83
N LEU A 44 8.61 -13.68 -15.09
CA LEU A 44 9.40 -12.46 -14.99
C LEU A 44 10.03 -12.15 -16.35
N ILE A 45 9.67 -11.02 -16.95
CA ILE A 45 10.23 -10.56 -18.22
C ILE A 45 11.47 -9.70 -17.97
N ARG A 46 11.35 -8.74 -17.05
CA ARG A 46 12.44 -7.85 -16.67
C ARG A 46 12.15 -7.15 -15.35
N LYS A 47 13.15 -6.45 -14.81
CA LYS A 47 12.99 -5.49 -13.73
C LYS A 47 12.93 -4.08 -14.30
N THR A 48 12.11 -3.22 -13.72
CA THR A 48 12.06 -1.79 -14.07
C THR A 48 13.28 -1.08 -13.50
N SER A 49 13.67 0.04 -14.11
CA SER A 49 14.61 0.96 -13.47
C SER A 49 13.90 1.77 -12.37
N ARG A 50 14.67 2.41 -11.49
CA ARG A 50 14.10 3.30 -10.45
C ARG A 50 13.32 4.46 -11.08
N GLU A 51 13.84 5.02 -12.17
CA GLU A 51 13.24 6.13 -12.91
C GLU A 51 11.94 5.71 -13.59
N GLU A 52 11.94 4.55 -14.25
CA GLU A 52 10.76 3.99 -14.88
C GLU A 52 9.66 3.71 -13.84
N PHE A 53 10.02 3.07 -12.72
CA PHE A 53 9.07 2.77 -11.66
C PHE A 53 8.51 4.04 -11.01
N TRP A 54 9.36 5.03 -10.72
CA TRP A 54 8.91 6.32 -10.19
C TRP A 54 7.96 7.04 -11.15
N LYS A 55 8.23 6.99 -12.46
CA LYS A 55 7.37 7.58 -13.48
C LYS A 55 5.99 6.92 -13.48
N LEU A 56 5.92 5.58 -13.38
CA LEU A 56 4.66 4.84 -13.26
C LEU A 56 3.88 5.27 -12.01
N LEU A 57 4.54 5.30 -10.84
CA LEU A 57 3.93 5.74 -9.58
C LEU A 57 3.40 7.18 -9.66
N THR A 58 4.15 8.09 -10.27
CA THR A 58 3.76 9.49 -10.42
C THR A 58 2.57 9.64 -11.38
N THR A 59 2.50 8.80 -12.43
CA THR A 59 1.41 8.81 -13.41
C THR A 59 0.10 8.29 -12.81
N ALA A 60 0.19 7.31 -11.90
CA ALA A 60 -0.95 6.76 -11.17
C ALA A 60 -1.24 7.48 -9.83
N GLY A 61 -0.45 8.50 -9.50
CA GLY A 61 -0.49 9.18 -8.22
C GLY A 61 -1.52 10.30 -8.21
N GLU A 62 -2.34 10.35 -7.17
CA GLU A 62 -3.26 11.43 -6.89
C GLU A 62 -2.84 12.21 -5.65
N ARG A 63 -3.37 13.42 -5.46
CA ARG A 63 -3.06 14.25 -4.28
C ARG A 63 -4.09 14.15 -3.16
N GLN A 64 -5.32 13.77 -3.49
CA GLN A 64 -6.40 13.61 -2.53
C GLN A 64 -6.88 12.16 -2.52
N LEU A 65 -7.26 11.67 -1.34
CA LEU A 65 -7.80 10.33 -1.16
C LEU A 65 -9.17 10.18 -1.87
N GLU A 66 -9.94 11.26 -2.00
CA GLU A 66 -11.22 11.27 -2.71
C GLU A 66 -11.04 11.01 -4.21
N ASP A 67 -9.97 11.53 -4.83
CA ASP A 67 -9.66 11.27 -6.24
C ASP A 67 -9.34 9.79 -6.49
N ILE A 68 -8.76 9.11 -5.49
CA ILE A 68 -8.44 7.69 -5.54
C ILE A 68 -9.69 6.85 -5.28
N PHE A 69 -10.32 7.03 -4.13
CA PHE A 69 -11.31 6.10 -3.57
C PHE A 69 -12.76 6.53 -3.78
N GLY A 70 -12.99 7.75 -4.26
CA GLY A 70 -14.32 8.34 -4.43
C GLY A 70 -14.90 8.94 -3.15
N ASN A 71 -16.00 9.66 -3.31
CA ASN A 71 -16.70 10.39 -2.26
C ASN A 71 -17.35 9.47 -1.22
N GLU A 72 -17.41 8.16 -1.50
CA GLU A 72 -17.83 7.13 -0.55
C GLU A 72 -16.76 6.79 0.50
N LEU A 73 -15.55 7.34 0.39
CA LEU A 73 -14.55 7.27 1.45
C LEU A 73 -14.97 8.17 2.62
N ILE A 74 -15.40 7.55 3.72
CA ILE A 74 -15.93 8.24 4.89
C ILE A 74 -15.04 8.06 6.11
N LYS A 75 -14.98 9.08 6.97
CA LYS A 75 -14.39 8.96 8.31
C LYS A 75 -15.30 8.09 9.18
N LYS A 76 -14.79 6.98 9.68
CA LYS A 76 -15.52 6.11 10.63
C LYS A 76 -15.20 6.48 12.09
N HIS A 77 -13.97 6.91 12.34
CA HIS A 77 -13.48 7.49 13.59
C HIS A 77 -12.63 8.72 13.29
N PRO A 78 -12.24 9.53 14.31
CA PRO A 78 -11.52 10.79 14.06
C PRO A 78 -10.25 10.66 13.20
N THR A 79 -9.60 9.50 13.24
CA THR A 79 -8.34 9.26 12.54
C THR A 79 -8.38 8.06 11.59
N SER A 80 -9.57 7.53 11.24
CA SER A 80 -9.69 6.38 10.35
C SER A 80 -10.78 6.55 9.31
N CYS A 81 -10.51 6.00 8.12
CA CYS A 81 -11.41 6.02 6.98
C CYS A 81 -11.71 4.62 6.47
N CYS A 82 -12.90 4.48 5.90
CA CYS A 82 -13.36 3.27 5.24
C CYS A 82 -14.34 3.59 4.13
N THR A 83 -14.62 2.59 3.29
CA THR A 83 -15.84 2.58 2.46
C THR A 83 -16.77 1.49 2.98
N GLU A 84 -18.08 1.67 2.76
CA GLU A 84 -19.05 0.61 2.99
C GLU A 84 -18.88 -0.52 1.96
N LYS A 85 -19.33 -1.72 2.31
CA LYS A 85 -19.32 -2.86 1.38
C LYS A 85 -20.10 -2.53 0.09
N GLY A 86 -19.50 -2.82 -1.07
CA GLY A 86 -20.11 -2.54 -2.38
C GLY A 86 -20.03 -1.07 -2.82
N ARG A 87 -19.35 -0.21 -2.05
CA ARG A 87 -19.16 1.23 -2.33
C ARG A 87 -17.68 1.56 -2.53
N GLY A 88 -17.43 2.71 -3.15
CA GLY A 88 -16.09 3.21 -3.48
C GLY A 88 -15.74 3.04 -4.96
N LYS A 89 -14.89 3.95 -5.45
CA LYS A 89 -14.42 4.04 -6.84
C LYS A 89 -13.38 2.98 -7.19
N ALA A 90 -12.46 2.73 -6.27
CA ALA A 90 -11.30 1.86 -6.42
C ALA A 90 -10.90 1.29 -5.05
N SER A 91 -10.09 0.23 -5.01
CA SER A 91 -9.55 -0.34 -3.77
C SER A 91 -8.05 -0.19 -3.64
N LEU A 92 -7.35 0.21 -4.71
CA LEU A 92 -5.93 0.46 -4.73
C LEU A 92 -5.63 1.83 -5.34
N GLY A 93 -4.58 2.49 -4.88
CA GLY A 93 -4.11 3.73 -5.50
C GLY A 93 -2.82 4.25 -4.91
N CYS A 94 -2.29 5.30 -5.52
CA CYS A 94 -1.07 5.97 -5.08
C CYS A 94 -1.40 7.40 -4.62
N LEU A 95 -1.00 7.76 -3.40
CA LEU A 95 -1.10 9.11 -2.88
C LEU A 95 0.26 9.80 -2.94
N MET A 96 0.27 11.02 -3.46
CA MET A 96 1.37 11.97 -3.42
C MET A 96 1.07 12.99 -2.32
N PRO A 97 1.46 12.72 -1.07
CA PRO A 97 1.08 13.57 0.05
C PRO A 97 1.73 14.96 -0.09
N GLU A 98 0.94 16.02 0.13
CA GLU A 98 1.45 17.40 0.13
C GLU A 98 2.20 17.73 1.42
N LYS A 99 1.74 17.17 2.55
CA LYS A 99 2.42 17.26 3.85
C LYS A 99 3.23 15.99 4.10
N GLN A 100 4.39 16.15 4.75
CA GLN A 100 5.24 15.01 5.06
C GLN A 100 4.53 14.04 6.02
N PRO A 101 4.36 12.75 5.66
CA PRO A 101 3.73 11.80 6.54
C PRO A 101 4.69 11.38 7.66
N VAL A 102 4.12 11.00 8.81
CA VAL A 102 4.89 10.65 10.02
C VAL A 102 4.74 9.16 10.31
N LEU A 103 5.82 8.40 10.17
CA LEU A 103 5.86 6.96 10.44
C LEU A 103 6.28 6.68 11.88
N PHE A 104 5.56 5.81 12.58
CA PHE A 104 5.86 5.46 13.97
C PHE A 104 5.40 4.04 14.32
N ILE A 105 5.92 3.51 15.43
CA ILE A 105 5.46 2.23 15.99
C ILE A 105 4.55 2.51 17.19
N ARG A 106 3.31 2.04 17.11
CA ARG A 106 2.38 2.05 18.25
C ARG A 106 2.47 0.73 19.00
N LYS A 107 2.64 0.81 20.32
CA LYS A 107 2.52 -0.34 21.23
C LYS A 107 1.13 -0.35 21.86
N LYS A 108 0.44 -1.50 21.82
CA LYS A 108 -0.83 -1.73 22.52
C LYS A 108 -0.76 -3.07 23.24
N GLY A 109 -0.43 -3.03 24.53
CA GLY A 109 -0.03 -4.22 25.28
C GLY A 109 1.23 -4.82 24.67
N GLU A 110 1.22 -6.13 24.42
CA GLU A 110 2.34 -6.85 23.78
C GLU A 110 2.41 -6.66 22.26
N LYS A 111 1.33 -6.15 21.64
CA LYS A 111 1.27 -5.99 20.17
C LYS A 111 1.92 -4.68 19.75
N GLN A 112 2.76 -4.77 18.73
CA GLN A 112 3.34 -3.62 18.04
C GLN A 112 2.72 -3.49 16.65
N GLN A 113 2.42 -2.26 16.24
CA GLN A 113 1.88 -1.97 14.92
C GLN A 113 2.62 -0.79 14.32
N ILE A 114 2.98 -0.91 13.04
CA ILE A 114 3.52 0.20 12.27
C ILE A 114 2.35 1.06 11.80
N ARG A 115 2.43 2.35 12.11
CA ARG A 115 1.38 3.34 11.87
C ARG A 115 1.98 4.54 11.16
N MET A 116 1.16 5.22 10.37
CA MET A 116 1.57 6.46 9.72
C MET A 116 0.47 7.51 9.79
N ILE A 117 0.85 8.74 10.18
CA ILE A 117 -0.02 9.90 10.03
C ILE A 117 0.08 10.41 8.60
N VAL A 118 -1.07 10.55 7.94
CA VAL A 118 -1.19 11.08 6.58
C VAL A 118 -2.23 12.20 6.58
N ASP A 119 -1.92 13.29 5.87
CA ASP A 119 -2.78 14.46 5.74
C ASP A 119 -2.82 14.90 4.27
N ASP A 120 -4.01 14.91 3.69
CA ASP A 120 -4.27 15.33 2.31
C ASP A 120 -5.15 16.59 2.25
N SER A 121 -5.14 17.40 3.32
CA SER A 121 -6.00 18.56 3.59
C SER A 121 -7.48 18.27 3.93
N THR A 122 -8.07 17.21 3.38
CA THR A 122 -9.46 16.78 3.68
C THR A 122 -9.50 15.81 4.86
N PHE A 123 -8.55 14.89 4.88
CA PHE A 123 -8.38 13.86 5.87
C PHE A 123 -7.08 14.06 6.65
N HIS A 124 -7.15 13.78 7.94
CA HIS A 124 -6.00 13.69 8.83
C HIS A 124 -6.08 12.33 9.54
N LEU A 125 -5.34 11.36 9.03
CA LEU A 125 -5.55 9.94 9.35
C LEU A 125 -4.33 9.34 10.01
N ASP A 126 -4.59 8.39 10.89
CA ASP A 126 -3.63 7.47 11.45
C ASP A 126 -3.94 6.11 10.84
N LEU A 127 -3.11 5.67 9.90
CA LEU A 127 -3.33 4.47 9.11
C LEU A 127 -2.37 3.36 9.50
N GLY A 128 -2.84 2.11 9.37
CA GLY A 128 -1.96 0.95 9.49
C GLY A 128 -1.06 0.85 8.26
N VAL A 129 0.20 0.51 8.46
CA VAL A 129 1.16 0.26 7.38
C VAL A 129 1.36 -1.25 7.25
N THR A 130 1.13 -1.80 6.07
CA THR A 130 1.24 -3.24 5.77
C THR A 130 2.36 -3.57 4.78
N ASP A 131 3.28 -2.63 4.57
CA ASP A 131 4.47 -2.83 3.74
C ASP A 131 5.35 -3.93 4.33
N LEU A 132 5.30 -5.11 3.72
CA LEU A 132 5.99 -6.32 4.20
C LEU A 132 7.50 -6.14 4.34
N ARG A 133 8.11 -5.13 3.69
CA ARG A 133 9.54 -4.82 3.87
C ARG A 133 9.84 -4.31 5.27
N LEU A 134 8.88 -3.70 5.97
CA LEU A 134 9.06 -3.16 7.32
C LEU A 134 8.84 -4.20 8.43
N TYR A 135 8.55 -5.44 8.06
CA TYR A 135 8.31 -6.53 8.99
C TYR A 135 9.43 -7.57 8.91
N GLU A 136 9.62 -8.29 10.00
CA GLU A 136 10.52 -9.44 10.05
C GLU A 136 10.04 -10.58 9.12
N LYS A 137 10.80 -11.67 9.07
CA LYS A 137 10.49 -12.84 8.23
C LYS A 137 9.13 -13.49 8.54
N ASP A 138 8.58 -13.26 9.74
CA ASP A 138 7.26 -13.72 10.15
C ASP A 138 6.10 -12.87 9.58
N HIS A 139 6.43 -11.76 8.92
CA HIS A 139 5.49 -10.80 8.33
C HIS A 139 4.50 -10.20 9.35
N PHE A 140 4.85 -10.27 10.64
CA PHE A 140 3.99 -9.83 11.74
C PHE A 140 4.74 -8.93 12.71
N THR A 141 5.99 -9.26 13.05
CA THR A 141 6.81 -8.49 13.97
C THR A 141 7.40 -7.28 13.24
N PRO A 142 7.16 -6.04 13.69
CA PRO A 142 7.79 -4.86 13.11
C PRO A 142 9.31 -4.91 13.22
N ASN A 143 10.01 -4.65 12.11
CA ASN A 143 11.44 -4.42 12.15
C ASN A 143 11.69 -2.97 12.60
N THR A 144 11.89 -2.79 13.90
CA THR A 144 12.03 -1.47 14.54
C THR A 144 13.15 -0.64 13.93
N LYS A 145 14.34 -1.24 13.71
CA LYS A 145 15.51 -0.53 13.17
C LYS A 145 15.24 -0.01 11.76
N LEU A 146 14.63 -0.85 10.92
CA LEU A 146 14.29 -0.46 9.56
C LEU A 146 13.17 0.59 9.55
N THR A 147 12.16 0.44 10.39
CA THR A 147 11.06 1.41 10.53
C THR A 147 11.60 2.78 10.95
N GLU A 148 12.52 2.84 11.92
CA GLU A 148 13.18 4.06 12.35
C GLU A 148 14.00 4.70 11.22
N ARG A 149 14.70 3.90 10.39
CA ARG A 149 15.43 4.42 9.22
C ARG A 149 14.46 5.05 8.21
N VAL A 150 13.37 4.37 7.88
CA VAL A 150 12.35 4.90 6.97
C VAL A 150 11.70 6.16 7.54
N ALA A 151 11.43 6.21 8.85
CA ALA A 151 10.93 7.40 9.53
C ALA A 151 11.91 8.58 9.38
N LYS A 152 13.22 8.37 9.56
CA LYS A 152 14.24 9.42 9.35
C LYS A 152 14.28 9.96 7.92
N HIS A 153 14.09 9.09 6.91
CA HIS A 153 13.98 9.54 5.51
C HIS A 153 12.75 10.44 5.30
N LEU A 154 11.63 10.09 5.93
CA LEU A 154 10.43 10.94 5.90
C LEU A 154 10.67 12.27 6.63
N GLU A 155 11.22 12.25 7.84
CA GLU A 155 11.55 13.45 8.63
C GLU A 155 12.51 14.39 7.89
N ALA A 156 13.42 13.85 7.09
CA ALA A 156 14.34 14.62 6.25
C ALA A 156 13.66 15.30 5.04
N GLY A 157 12.34 15.16 4.87
CA GLY A 157 11.58 15.76 3.77
C GLY A 157 11.78 15.05 2.43
N GLU A 158 12.17 13.77 2.42
CA GLU A 158 12.30 13.04 1.18
C GLU A 158 10.93 12.88 0.51
N LYS A 159 10.84 13.27 -0.76
CA LYS A 159 9.62 13.11 -1.57
C LYS A 159 9.22 11.64 -1.61
N VAL A 160 7.97 11.38 -1.26
CA VAL A 160 7.41 10.04 -1.11
C VAL A 160 6.11 9.89 -1.90
N ILE A 161 5.85 8.69 -2.40
CA ILE A 161 4.54 8.24 -2.87
C ILE A 161 4.13 7.05 -2.00
N LEU A 162 2.89 7.06 -1.53
CA LEU A 162 2.32 6.01 -0.71
C LEU A 162 1.36 5.19 -1.56
N SER A 163 1.59 3.89 -1.71
CA SER A 163 0.55 3.00 -2.22
C SER A 163 -0.40 2.66 -1.09
N LEU A 164 -1.69 2.89 -1.32
CA LEU A 164 -2.77 2.68 -0.37
C LEU A 164 -3.66 1.54 -0.86
N GLY A 165 -4.39 0.95 0.07
CA GLY A 165 -5.43 0.01 -0.27
C GLY A 165 -6.59 0.01 0.71
N LEU A 166 -7.74 -0.44 0.24
CA LEU A 166 -8.89 -0.80 1.05
C LEU A 166 -8.82 -2.29 1.37
N THR A 167 -9.00 -2.67 2.63
CA THR A 167 -9.02 -4.09 3.03
C THR A 167 -10.19 -4.82 2.38
N ARG A 168 -10.19 -6.15 2.44
CA ARG A 168 -11.46 -6.90 2.34
C ARG A 168 -12.38 -6.48 3.49
N ALA A 169 -13.69 -6.63 3.29
CA ALA A 169 -14.67 -6.12 4.24
C ALA A 169 -14.59 -6.83 5.61
N PHE A 170 -14.49 -6.06 6.70
CA PHE A 170 -14.35 -6.55 8.08
C PHE A 170 -14.85 -5.51 9.11
N PRO A 171 -15.38 -5.92 10.29
CA PRO A 171 -15.68 -7.28 10.73
C PRO A 171 -16.92 -7.86 10.04
N LYS A 172 -17.19 -9.17 10.21
CA LYS A 172 -18.28 -9.85 9.48
C LYS A 172 -19.66 -9.26 9.79
N GLU A 173 -19.85 -8.80 11.02
CA GLU A 173 -21.11 -8.30 11.56
C GLU A 173 -21.47 -6.92 11.01
N ASN A 174 -20.45 -6.09 10.74
CA ASN A 174 -20.60 -4.73 10.18
C ASN A 174 -19.47 -4.47 9.17
N PRO A 175 -19.53 -5.11 7.99
CA PRO A 175 -18.39 -5.18 7.07
C PRO A 175 -18.15 -3.84 6.39
N VAL A 176 -16.96 -3.27 6.64
CA VAL A 176 -16.44 -2.09 5.93
C VAL A 176 -15.05 -2.39 5.39
N HIS A 177 -14.64 -1.68 4.34
CA HIS A 177 -13.30 -1.78 3.78
C HIS A 177 -12.43 -0.68 4.38
N TRP A 178 -11.45 -1.05 5.21
CA TRP A 178 -10.62 -0.10 5.93
C TRP A 178 -9.46 0.39 5.06
N LEU A 179 -9.17 1.69 5.13
CA LEU A 179 -8.00 2.26 4.46
C LEU A 179 -6.70 1.88 5.20
N GLN A 180 -5.68 1.53 4.43
CA GLN A 180 -4.34 1.18 4.91
C GLN A 180 -3.27 1.60 3.90
N ILE A 181 -2.03 1.72 4.36
CA ILE A 181 -0.86 1.98 3.51
C ILE A 181 -0.19 0.66 3.19
N ASN A 182 -0.19 0.28 1.92
CA ASN A 182 0.39 -0.97 1.45
C ASN A 182 1.89 -0.84 1.19
N ASN A 183 2.36 0.28 0.64
CA ASN A 183 3.78 0.47 0.32
C ASN A 183 4.23 1.93 0.44
N ILE A 184 5.52 2.11 0.76
CA ILE A 184 6.20 3.42 0.81
C ILE A 184 7.22 3.47 -0.33
N HIS A 185 7.23 4.53 -1.13
CA HIS A 185 8.17 4.70 -2.24
C HIS A 185 8.86 6.06 -2.16
N PHE A 186 10.18 6.07 -2.01
CA PHE A 186 10.98 7.29 -1.97
C PHE A 186 11.48 7.69 -3.36
N ARG A 187 11.53 8.99 -3.67
CA ARG A 187 11.97 9.48 -4.99
C ARG A 187 13.37 8.99 -5.37
N ARG A 188 14.32 8.97 -4.44
CA ARG A 188 15.73 8.60 -4.72
C ARG A 188 15.89 7.09 -4.87
N ASN A 189 15.06 6.31 -4.18
CA ASN A 189 15.11 4.86 -4.24
C ASN A 189 13.69 4.25 -4.07
N PRO A 190 12.86 4.25 -5.12
CA PRO A 190 11.46 3.82 -4.99
C PRO A 190 11.31 2.30 -4.90
N LEU A 191 12.34 1.57 -5.32
CA LEU A 191 12.50 0.12 -5.25
C LEU A 191 13.35 -0.30 -4.05
N TRP A 192 13.37 0.49 -2.97
CA TRP A 192 14.25 0.23 -1.84
C TRP A 192 14.02 -1.18 -1.26
N GLN A 193 15.14 -1.83 -0.98
CA GLN A 193 15.28 -3.05 -0.18
C GLN A 193 16.36 -2.66 0.83
N LEU A 194 15.96 -1.90 1.85
CA LEU A 194 16.90 -1.38 2.84
C LEU A 194 17.33 -2.58 3.70
N GLU A 195 18.54 -3.07 3.45
CA GLU A 195 19.27 -3.97 4.34
C GLU A 195 19.61 -3.25 5.64
#